data_AF-A0A643FRC4-F1
#
_entry.id   AF-A0A643FRC4-F1
#
_cell.length_a   1.000
_cell.length_b   1.000
_cell.length_c   1.000
_cell.angle_alpha   90.00
_cell.angle_beta   90.00
_cell.angle_gamma   90.00
#
_symmetry.space_group_name_H-M   'P 1'
#
loop_
_entity.id
_entity.type
_entity.pdbx_description
1 polymer ?
#
loop_
_entity_poly.entity_id
_entity_poly.type
_entity_poly.pdbx_seq_one_letter_code
_entity_poly.pdbx_strand_id
1 'polypeptide(L)'
;MIVKPHPTALAAAFPDRLATPAVLRAARLLPAQLRLAVLATGLAALFLPTLGLAQAASGASQPPAAAGAPQTPPRDFAAERKAISDSRAWTTYRYGQAEHDCYNKFFVTHCIDKAKDAQRAELQVLRKRELEVGDAERAFKAAERDRQQAIQRAQYEAEQPSRDANERASRESYERKQQEQKLRDAQHEADAPQRAANAQAYDKKQADFDARVKAAQEQGAQQAKQRQENVKAYEQKQRDAEQRQKDVDERRAKAKEQQGQASAPRPFGF
;
A
#
# COMPACT_ATOMS: atom_id res chain seq x y z
N MET A 1 -45.07 26.24 -31.51
CA MET A 1 -45.43 25.12 -30.60
C MET A 1 -44.23 24.87 -29.71
N ILE A 2 -44.31 25.30 -28.45
CA ILE A 2 -43.21 25.28 -27.48
C ILE A 2 -43.31 23.96 -26.72
N VAL A 3 -42.36 23.06 -26.93
CA VAL A 3 -42.28 21.77 -26.22
C VAL A 3 -41.42 21.96 -24.97
N LYS A 4 -42.04 21.82 -23.80
CA LYS A 4 -41.37 21.76 -22.49
C LYS A 4 -40.77 20.37 -22.26
N PRO A 5 -39.54 20.24 -21.76
CA PRO A 5 -39.05 18.98 -21.23
C PRO A 5 -39.42 18.82 -19.74
N HIS A 6 -39.87 17.62 -19.37
CA HIS A 6 -40.04 17.17 -17.99
C HIS A 6 -38.72 16.63 -17.43
N PRO A 7 -38.41 16.81 -16.13
CA PRO A 7 -37.27 16.17 -15.49
C PRO A 7 -37.61 14.75 -15.03
N THR A 8 -36.77 13.79 -15.42
CA THR A 8 -36.76 12.42 -14.91
C THR A 8 -36.01 12.36 -13.58
N ALA A 9 -36.67 11.80 -12.56
CA ALA A 9 -36.07 11.47 -11.27
C ALA A 9 -35.22 10.20 -11.41
N LEU A 10 -33.90 10.33 -11.27
CA LEU A 10 -32.99 9.20 -11.11
C LEU A 10 -32.84 8.88 -9.62
N ALA A 11 -33.31 7.69 -9.24
CA ALA A 11 -33.05 7.07 -7.95
C ALA A 11 -31.55 6.74 -7.83
N ALA A 12 -30.87 7.38 -6.88
CA ALA A 12 -29.49 7.05 -6.52
C ALA A 12 -29.48 5.84 -5.58
N ALA A 13 -29.07 4.70 -6.10
CA ALA A 13 -28.65 3.53 -5.32
C ALA A 13 -27.22 3.77 -4.80
N PHE A 14 -27.05 3.79 -3.48
CA PHE A 14 -25.75 3.82 -2.81
C PHE A 14 -25.21 2.39 -2.68
N PRO A 15 -23.99 2.09 -3.14
CA PRO A 15 -23.31 0.85 -2.77
C PRO A 15 -22.44 1.05 -1.51
N ASP A 16 -22.75 0.24 -0.49
CA ASP A 16 -21.91 0.03 0.69
C ASP A 16 -20.50 -0.42 0.30
N ARG A 17 -19.50 0.27 0.84
CA ARG A 17 -18.10 -0.05 0.65
C ARG A 17 -17.35 -0.01 1.98
N LEU A 18 -16.70 -1.15 2.24
CA LEU A 18 -15.45 -1.35 2.97
C LEU A 18 -15.52 -1.56 4.49
N ALA A 19 -15.64 -2.85 4.85
CA ALA A 19 -15.06 -3.39 6.07
C ALA A 19 -13.53 -3.52 5.91
N THR A 20 -12.77 -2.93 6.83
CA THR A 20 -11.32 -3.07 6.96
C THR A 20 -10.97 -3.87 8.22
N PRO A 21 -10.01 -4.80 8.17
CA PRO A 21 -9.63 -5.60 9.32
C PRO A 21 -8.61 -4.89 10.23
N ALA A 22 -8.77 -5.15 11.53
CA ALA A 22 -7.94 -4.66 12.63
C ALA A 22 -6.48 -5.11 12.53
N VAL A 23 -5.55 -4.16 12.63
CA VAL A 23 -4.10 -4.42 12.75
C VAL A 23 -3.67 -4.17 14.19
N LEU A 24 -3.22 -5.25 14.84
CA LEU A 24 -2.60 -5.28 16.16
C LEU A 24 -1.28 -4.49 16.15
N ARG A 25 -1.17 -3.46 17.01
CA ARG A 25 0.09 -2.73 17.28
C ARG A 25 0.74 -3.26 18.55
N ALA A 26 1.86 -3.98 18.37
CA ALA A 26 2.78 -4.33 19.44
C ALA A 26 3.66 -3.12 19.80
N ALA A 27 3.58 -2.67 21.05
CA ALA A 27 4.46 -1.65 21.60
C ALA A 27 5.78 -2.29 22.08
N ARG A 28 6.90 -1.94 21.45
CA ARG A 28 8.25 -2.20 21.98
C ARG A 28 8.80 -0.87 22.50
N LEU A 29 9.01 -0.78 23.81
CA LEU A 29 9.71 0.30 24.48
C LEU A 29 11.15 -0.15 24.76
N LEU A 30 12.11 0.62 24.27
CA LEU A 30 13.54 0.55 24.62
C LEU A 30 13.95 1.97 25.05
N PRO A 31 14.49 2.18 26.26
CA PRO A 31 15.04 3.46 26.66
C PRO A 31 16.53 3.55 26.33
N ALA A 32 16.91 4.51 25.49
CA ALA A 32 18.30 4.90 25.25
C ALA A 32 18.66 6.10 26.15
N GLN A 33 19.37 5.81 27.24
CA GLN A 33 20.05 6.79 28.08
C GLN A 33 21.50 6.90 27.59
N LEU A 34 21.89 8.06 27.05
CA LEU A 34 23.31 8.44 27.01
C LEU A 34 23.42 9.98 26.98
N ARG A 35 23.71 10.54 28.16
CA ARG A 35 24.14 11.93 28.32
C ARG A 35 25.65 11.98 28.13
N LEU A 36 26.11 12.73 27.13
CA LEU A 36 27.50 13.16 26.99
C LEU A 36 27.51 14.68 27.04
N ALA A 37 27.92 15.22 28.19
CA ALA A 37 28.24 16.61 28.37
C ALA A 37 29.74 16.79 28.09
N VAL A 38 30.07 17.60 27.09
CA VAL A 38 31.45 18.01 26.79
C VAL A 38 31.62 19.48 27.16
N LEU A 39 32.72 19.70 27.89
CA LEU A 39 33.23 20.93 28.45
C LEU A 39 33.57 21.99 27.39
N ALA A 40 33.36 23.27 27.74
CA ALA A 40 34.13 24.38 27.21
C ALA A 40 34.64 25.24 28.37
N THR A 41 35.96 25.21 28.54
CA THR A 41 36.78 25.99 29.47
C THR A 41 37.38 27.21 28.77
N GLY A 42 37.66 28.27 29.53
CA GLY A 42 38.74 29.25 29.25
C GLY A 42 38.29 30.70 29.25
N LEU A 43 38.68 31.49 30.27
CA LEU A 43 39.85 32.41 30.28
C LEU A 43 39.62 33.65 29.38
N ALA A 44 39.90 34.90 29.74
CA ALA A 44 40.27 35.59 30.96
C ALA A 44 40.39 37.09 30.61
N ALA A 45 40.46 37.92 31.66
CA ALA A 45 41.24 39.15 31.75
C ALA A 45 40.59 40.53 31.45
N LEU A 46 40.49 41.29 32.56
CA LEU A 46 40.98 42.66 32.77
C LEU A 46 40.30 43.83 32.05
N PHE A 47 39.59 44.68 32.81
CA PHE A 47 39.93 46.09 33.12
C PHE A 47 38.77 46.78 33.90
N LEU A 48 39.09 47.34 35.07
CA LEU A 48 38.35 48.43 35.76
C LEU A 48 39.20 49.73 35.59
N PRO A 49 38.73 50.94 35.97
CA PRO A 49 37.43 51.59 35.77
C PRO A 49 37.60 53.03 35.22
N THR A 50 36.59 53.64 34.61
CA THR A 50 36.55 55.11 34.43
C THR A 50 35.20 55.67 34.84
N LEU A 51 35.24 56.61 35.80
CA LEU A 51 34.12 57.47 36.17
C LEU A 51 33.76 58.37 34.98
N GLY A 52 32.47 58.40 34.63
CA GLY A 52 31.87 59.41 33.79
C GLY A 52 30.41 59.58 34.18
N LEU A 53 30.10 60.63 34.95
CA LEU A 53 28.73 61.07 35.17
C LEU A 53 28.15 61.57 33.84
N ALA A 54 27.15 60.86 33.31
CA ALA A 54 26.22 61.39 32.34
C ALA A 54 24.82 60.88 32.68
N GLN A 55 24.07 61.76 33.33
CA GLN A 55 22.69 61.59 33.72
C GLN A 55 21.83 61.74 32.46
N ALA A 56 21.42 60.62 31.87
CA ALA A 56 20.37 60.58 30.87
C ALA A 56 19.24 59.70 31.42
N ALA A 57 18.16 60.36 31.81
CA ALA A 57 16.92 59.74 32.23
C ALA A 57 16.32 58.91 31.08
N SER A 58 16.74 57.65 30.99
CA SER A 58 16.01 56.63 30.25
C SER A 58 15.00 56.05 31.23
N GLY A 59 13.76 56.53 31.15
CA GLY A 59 12.61 55.85 31.72
C GLY A 59 12.41 54.53 30.98
N ALA A 60 13.26 53.55 31.27
CA ALA A 60 13.03 52.16 30.93
C ALA A 60 11.89 51.68 31.81
N SER A 61 10.68 51.84 31.29
CA SER A 61 9.54 51.04 31.73
C SER A 61 9.92 49.58 31.48
N GLN A 62 10.38 48.91 32.53
CA GLN A 62 10.36 47.46 32.55
C GLN A 62 8.91 47.06 32.26
N PRO A 63 8.63 46.24 31.21
CA PRO A 63 7.33 45.58 31.16
C PRO A 63 7.21 44.83 32.48
N PRO A 64 6.07 44.93 33.19
CA PRO A 64 5.91 44.17 34.41
C PRO A 64 6.24 42.72 34.07
N ALA A 65 7.21 42.15 34.78
CA ALA A 65 7.41 40.72 34.80
C ALA A 65 6.02 40.13 34.96
N ALA A 66 5.56 39.39 33.94
CA ALA A 66 4.29 38.72 33.98
C ALA A 66 4.36 37.77 35.17
N ALA A 67 3.90 38.26 36.32
CA ALA A 67 3.64 37.48 37.50
C ALA A 67 2.86 36.30 36.98
N GLY A 68 3.44 35.10 37.12
CA GLY A 68 2.88 33.87 36.57
C GLY A 68 1.40 33.88 36.88
N ALA A 69 0.59 34.03 35.82
CA ALA A 69 -0.85 34.06 35.97
C ALA A 69 -1.20 32.82 36.78
N PRO A 70 -1.99 32.93 37.86
CA PRO A 70 -2.40 31.76 38.61
C PRO A 70 -2.98 30.80 37.58
N GLN A 71 -2.29 29.67 37.37
CA GLN A 71 -2.74 28.63 36.46
C GLN A 71 -4.01 28.10 37.09
N THR A 72 -5.12 28.71 36.68
CA THR A 72 -6.44 28.26 37.06
C THR A 72 -6.48 26.84 36.53
N PRO A 73 -6.71 25.84 37.38
CA PRO A 73 -6.86 24.48 36.90
C PRO A 73 -7.90 24.50 35.76
N PRO A 74 -7.70 23.70 34.70
CA PRO A 74 -8.58 23.73 33.55
C PRO A 74 -10.03 23.56 34.00
N ARG A 75 -10.88 24.49 33.59
CA ARG A 75 -12.29 24.54 34.01
C ARG A 75 -13.00 23.27 33.52
N ASP A 76 -13.59 22.52 34.45
CA ASP A 76 -14.36 21.31 34.11
C ASP A 76 -15.81 21.67 33.75
N PHE A 77 -16.02 21.99 32.48
CA PHE A 77 -17.35 22.32 31.95
C PHE A 77 -18.36 21.16 32.09
N ALA A 78 -17.90 19.91 32.14
CA ALA A 78 -18.79 18.76 32.27
C ALA A 78 -19.31 18.64 33.71
N ALA A 79 -18.44 18.80 34.70
CA ALA A 79 -18.82 18.84 36.11
C ALA A 79 -19.77 20.02 36.40
N GLU A 80 -19.51 21.20 35.83
CA GLU A 80 -20.38 22.38 36.01
C GLU A 80 -21.79 22.17 35.43
N ARG A 81 -21.90 21.61 34.22
CA ARG A 81 -23.20 21.26 33.64
C ARG A 81 -23.94 20.23 34.47
N LYS A 82 -23.22 19.21 34.97
CA LYS A 82 -23.81 18.21 35.87
C LYS A 82 -24.35 18.85 37.15
N ALA A 83 -23.59 19.74 37.78
CA ALA A 83 -24.04 20.45 38.97
C ALA A 83 -25.30 21.30 38.72
N ILE A 84 -25.41 21.95 37.55
CA ILE A 84 -26.62 22.70 37.15
C ILE A 84 -27.80 21.75 36.95
N SER A 85 -27.59 20.62 36.26
CA SER A 85 -28.62 19.60 36.05
C SER A 85 -29.12 19.01 37.37
N ASP A 86 -28.21 18.68 38.28
CA ASP A 86 -28.53 18.15 39.60
C ASP A 86 -29.32 19.20 40.41
N SER A 87 -28.92 20.47 40.36
CA SER A 87 -29.66 21.58 40.99
C SER A 87 -31.08 21.71 40.44
N ARG A 88 -31.25 21.54 39.13
CA ARG A 88 -32.56 21.60 38.46
C ARG A 88 -33.47 20.44 38.88
N ALA A 89 -32.90 19.24 39.04
CA ALA A 89 -33.60 18.08 39.57
C ALA A 89 -34.05 18.32 41.02
N TRP A 90 -33.17 18.90 41.85
CA TRP A 90 -33.51 19.27 43.23
C TRP A 90 -34.62 20.32 43.33
N THR A 91 -34.58 21.39 42.51
CA THR A 91 -35.66 22.39 42.44
C THR A 91 -36.99 21.75 42.03
N THR A 92 -36.95 20.80 41.08
CA THR A 92 -38.16 20.07 40.65
C THR A 92 -38.71 19.18 41.75
N TYR A 93 -37.84 18.46 42.46
CA TYR A 93 -38.23 17.66 43.62
C TYR A 93 -38.85 18.50 44.73
N ARG A 94 -38.23 19.62 45.10
CA ARG A 94 -38.76 20.55 46.12
C ARG A 94 -40.11 21.14 45.73
N TYR A 95 -40.30 21.46 44.44
CA TYR A 95 -41.60 21.89 43.95
C TYR A 95 -42.65 20.80 44.09
N GLY A 96 -42.35 19.55 43.72
CA GLY A 96 -43.28 18.42 43.87
C GLY A 96 -43.68 18.18 45.34
N GLN A 97 -42.73 18.27 46.27
CA GLN A 97 -43.04 18.22 47.70
C GLN A 97 -43.94 19.38 48.14
N ALA A 98 -43.61 20.61 47.76
CA ALA A 98 -44.42 21.78 48.09
C ALA A 98 -45.84 21.67 47.51
N GLU A 99 -46.01 21.09 46.33
CA GLU A 99 -47.31 20.83 45.72
C GLU A 99 -48.13 19.84 46.56
N HIS A 100 -47.53 18.73 46.99
CA HIS A 100 -48.18 17.78 47.90
C HIS A 100 -48.58 18.42 49.22
N ASP A 101 -47.71 19.24 49.80
CA ASP A 101 -48.00 19.97 51.05
C ASP A 101 -49.12 21.01 50.88
N CYS A 102 -49.27 21.59 49.68
CA CYS A 102 -50.32 22.56 49.39
C CYS A 102 -51.73 21.96 49.41
N TYR A 103 -51.89 20.68 49.05
CA TYR A 103 -53.20 20.01 49.10
C TYR A 103 -53.75 19.84 50.53
N ASN A 104 -52.89 19.91 51.54
CA ASN A 104 -53.30 19.88 52.95
C ASN A 104 -53.74 21.25 53.50
N LYS A 105 -53.77 22.31 52.68
CA LYS A 105 -54.09 23.69 53.10
C LYS A 105 -55.43 24.14 52.55
N PHE A 106 -56.11 25.04 53.27
CA PHE A 106 -57.41 25.57 52.86
C PHE A 106 -57.37 26.39 51.54
N PHE A 107 -56.29 27.13 51.29
CA PHE A 107 -56.12 27.93 50.08
C PHE A 107 -55.13 27.27 49.10
N VAL A 108 -55.50 26.08 48.59
CA VAL A 108 -54.65 25.26 47.70
C VAL A 108 -54.14 26.05 46.50
N THR A 109 -55.03 26.74 45.77
CA THR A 109 -54.67 27.46 44.54
C THR A 109 -53.59 28.51 44.78
N HIS A 110 -53.75 29.35 45.80
CA HIS A 110 -52.77 30.37 46.17
C HIS A 110 -51.44 29.76 46.64
N CYS A 111 -51.50 28.64 47.36
CA CYS A 111 -50.30 27.92 47.78
C CYS A 111 -49.51 27.39 46.58
N ILE A 112 -50.20 26.76 45.61
CA ILE A 112 -49.59 26.24 44.39
C ILE A 112 -48.97 27.37 43.56
N ASP A 113 -49.66 28.51 43.42
CA ASP A 113 -49.14 29.64 42.65
C ASP A 113 -47.86 30.22 43.28
N LYS A 114 -47.81 30.34 44.62
CA LYS A 114 -46.58 30.71 45.33
C LYS A 114 -45.45 29.69 45.12
N ALA A 115 -45.75 28.40 45.13
CA ALA A 115 -44.76 27.35 44.87
C ALA A 115 -44.22 27.43 43.44
N LYS A 116 -45.09 27.72 42.46
CA LYS A 116 -44.70 27.95 41.05
C LYS A 116 -43.81 29.18 40.90
N ASP A 117 -44.12 30.27 41.59
CA ASP A 117 -43.31 31.48 41.52
C ASP A 117 -41.92 31.27 42.12
N ALA A 118 -41.83 30.55 43.24
CA ALA A 118 -40.54 30.15 43.82
C ALA A 118 -39.74 29.26 42.84
N GLN A 119 -40.39 28.27 42.23
CA GLN A 119 -39.76 27.40 41.24
C GLN A 119 -39.27 28.19 40.01
N ARG A 120 -40.10 29.10 39.47
CA ARG A 120 -39.72 29.96 38.34
C ARG A 120 -38.49 30.80 38.70
N ALA A 121 -38.46 31.41 39.88
CA ALA A 121 -37.31 32.22 40.32
C ALA A 121 -36.02 31.40 40.39
N GLU A 122 -36.05 30.20 41.01
CA GLU A 122 -34.89 29.30 41.09
C GLU A 122 -34.42 28.85 39.69
N LEU A 123 -35.35 28.43 38.82
CA LEU A 123 -35.03 28.00 37.46
C LEU A 123 -34.45 29.14 36.60
N GLN A 124 -34.88 30.39 36.80
CA GLN A 124 -34.31 31.54 36.09
C GLN A 124 -32.84 31.78 36.48
N VAL A 125 -32.48 31.58 37.75
CA VAL A 125 -31.08 31.67 38.20
C VAL A 125 -30.24 30.56 37.56
N LEU A 126 -30.74 29.32 37.56
CA LEU A 126 -30.04 28.19 36.92
C LEU A 126 -29.87 28.39 35.41
N ARG A 127 -30.87 28.95 34.72
CA ARG A 127 -30.78 29.28 33.29
C ARG A 127 -29.70 30.30 32.98
N LYS A 128 -29.54 31.34 33.81
CA LYS A 128 -28.46 32.33 33.65
C LYS A 128 -27.08 31.66 33.78
N ARG A 129 -26.92 30.82 34.80
CA ARG A 129 -25.68 30.05 35.00
C ARG A 129 -25.39 29.11 33.83
N GLU A 130 -26.40 28.44 33.28
CA GLU A 130 -26.27 27.57 32.11
C GLU A 130 -25.77 28.33 30.87
N LEU A 131 -26.30 29.53 30.64
CA LEU A 131 -25.85 30.41 29.55
C LEU A 131 -24.38 30.85 29.74
N GLU A 132 -24.01 31.28 30.94
CA GLU A 132 -22.64 31.67 31.27
C GLU A 132 -21.63 30.54 31.06
N VAL A 133 -21.99 29.31 31.50
CA VAL A 133 -21.16 28.11 31.27
C VAL A 133 -21.06 27.80 29.77
N GLY A 134 -22.16 27.92 29.04
CA GLY A 134 -22.18 27.71 27.59
C GLY A 134 -21.35 28.73 26.80
N ASP A 135 -21.41 30.01 27.17
CA ASP A 135 -20.58 31.08 26.57
C ASP A 135 -19.10 30.87 26.87
N ALA A 136 -18.77 30.53 28.11
CA ALA A 136 -17.39 30.23 28.50
C ALA A 136 -16.84 29.01 27.76
N GLU A 137 -17.62 27.95 27.58
CA GLU A 137 -17.19 26.78 26.80
C GLU A 137 -16.99 27.11 25.32
N ARG A 138 -17.90 27.89 24.72
CA ARG A 138 -17.76 28.35 23.33
C ARG A 138 -16.49 29.17 23.14
N ALA A 139 -16.22 30.11 24.05
CA ALA A 139 -15.02 30.93 24.02
C ALA A 139 -13.75 30.09 24.21
N PHE A 140 -13.76 29.13 25.12
CA PHE A 140 -12.64 28.21 25.35
C PHE A 140 -12.32 27.39 24.08
N LYS A 141 -13.34 26.77 23.48
CA LYS A 141 -13.16 25.98 22.24
C LYS A 141 -12.73 26.85 21.06
N ALA A 142 -13.18 28.10 20.99
CA ALA A 142 -12.72 29.06 19.98
C ALA A 142 -11.23 29.35 20.16
N ALA A 143 -10.80 29.71 21.38
CA ALA A 143 -9.39 29.96 21.68
C ALA A 143 -8.51 28.72 21.43
N GLU A 144 -9.01 27.53 21.73
CA GLU A 144 -8.30 26.27 21.43
C GLU A 144 -8.13 26.06 19.92
N ARG A 145 -9.19 26.26 19.12
CA ARG A 145 -9.09 26.19 17.65
C ARG A 145 -8.11 27.22 17.12
N ASP A 146 -8.13 28.45 17.62
CA ASP A 146 -7.22 29.51 17.16
C ASP A 146 -5.77 29.17 17.49
N ARG A 147 -5.50 28.62 18.68
CA ARG A 147 -4.17 28.12 19.05
C ARG A 147 -3.72 26.98 18.15
N GLN A 148 -4.58 25.99 17.90
CA GLN A 148 -4.25 24.88 17.01
C GLN A 148 -4.00 25.37 15.58
N GLN A 149 -4.82 26.28 15.06
CA GLN A 149 -4.60 26.89 13.75
C GLN A 149 -3.29 27.68 13.70
N ALA A 150 -2.94 28.42 14.75
CA ALA A 150 -1.67 29.13 14.81
C ALA A 150 -0.47 28.16 14.80
N ILE A 151 -0.56 27.04 15.53
CA ILE A 151 0.46 25.99 15.52
C ILE A 151 0.57 25.36 14.12
N GLN A 152 -0.54 25.00 13.50
CA GLN A 152 -0.54 24.41 12.15
C GLN A 152 0.02 25.39 11.10
N ARG A 153 -0.32 26.68 11.19
CA ARG A 153 0.23 27.72 10.31
C ARG A 153 1.74 27.85 10.51
N ALA A 154 2.20 27.92 11.76
CA ALA A 154 3.63 27.99 12.08
C ALA A 154 4.40 26.76 11.58
N GLN A 155 3.84 25.56 11.72
CA GLN A 155 4.44 24.32 11.18
C GLN A 155 4.49 24.36 9.65
N TYR A 156 3.40 24.76 9.00
CA TYR A 156 3.34 24.86 7.55
C TYR A 156 4.38 25.85 7.02
N GLU A 157 4.48 27.03 7.63
CA GLU A 157 5.47 28.06 7.30
C GLU A 157 6.90 27.58 7.55
N ALA A 158 7.15 26.85 8.64
CA ALA A 158 8.46 26.25 8.92
C ALA A 158 8.85 25.17 7.89
N GLU A 159 7.87 24.43 7.37
CA GLU A 159 8.08 23.38 6.35
C GLU A 159 8.16 23.91 4.91
N GLN A 160 7.67 25.13 4.64
CA GLN A 160 7.69 25.75 3.31
C GLN A 160 9.04 25.61 2.57
N PRO A 161 10.20 26.00 3.13
CA PRO A 161 11.46 25.90 2.39
C PRO A 161 11.82 24.45 2.03
N SER A 162 11.46 23.48 2.86
CA SER A 162 11.68 22.06 2.55
C SER A 162 10.73 21.59 1.44
N ARG A 163 9.47 22.03 1.46
CA ARG A 163 8.49 21.73 0.41
C ARG A 163 8.92 22.31 -0.94
N ASP A 164 9.34 23.57 -0.95
CA ASP A 164 9.87 24.24 -2.14
C ASP A 164 11.12 23.55 -2.67
N ALA A 165 12.05 23.16 -1.79
CA ALA A 165 13.26 22.43 -2.18
C ALA A 165 12.92 21.07 -2.80
N ASN A 166 11.99 20.33 -2.19
CA ASN A 166 11.53 19.04 -2.71
C ASN A 166 10.82 19.19 -4.06
N GLU A 167 9.99 20.23 -4.23
CA GLU A 167 9.32 20.49 -5.50
C GLU A 167 10.31 20.85 -6.61
N ARG A 168 11.32 21.68 -6.31
CA ARG A 168 12.42 22.00 -7.25
C ARG A 168 13.20 20.74 -7.62
N ALA A 169 13.63 19.95 -6.63
CA ALA A 169 14.35 18.70 -6.87
C ALA A 169 13.52 17.70 -7.70
N SER A 170 12.20 17.64 -7.47
CA SER A 170 11.30 16.81 -8.26
C SER A 170 11.22 17.29 -9.71
N ARG A 171 11.05 18.59 -9.94
CA ARG A 171 11.02 19.20 -11.29
C ARG A 171 12.32 18.94 -12.05
N GLU A 172 13.47 19.20 -11.43
CA GLU A 172 14.78 18.93 -12.01
C GLU A 172 14.98 17.43 -12.33
N SER A 173 14.54 16.54 -11.44
CA SER A 173 14.63 15.10 -11.68
C SER A 173 13.76 14.65 -12.85
N TYR A 174 12.58 15.26 -13.02
CA TYR A 174 11.67 14.99 -14.13
C TYR A 174 12.28 15.47 -15.45
N GLU A 175 12.79 16.71 -15.49
CA GLU A 175 13.46 17.27 -16.65
C GLU A 175 14.69 16.44 -17.07
N ARG A 176 15.50 16.01 -16.10
CA ARG A 176 16.66 15.13 -16.38
C ARG A 176 16.21 13.80 -16.99
N LYS A 177 15.17 13.16 -16.47
CA LYS A 177 14.63 11.91 -17.03
C LYS A 177 14.08 12.11 -18.44
N GLN A 178 13.43 13.25 -18.70
CA GLN A 178 12.94 13.61 -20.04
C GLN A 178 14.10 13.76 -21.03
N GLN A 179 15.18 14.43 -20.63
CA GLN A 179 16.39 14.56 -21.47
C GLN A 179 17.05 13.21 -21.72
N GLU A 180 17.20 12.39 -20.68
CA GLU A 180 17.79 11.05 -20.79
C GLU A 180 16.95 10.13 -21.70
N GLN A 181 15.61 10.22 -21.62
CA GLN A 181 14.73 9.50 -22.52
C GLN A 181 14.93 9.94 -23.97
N LYS A 182 14.97 11.25 -24.25
CA LYS A 182 15.27 11.76 -25.59
C LYS A 182 16.62 11.28 -26.12
N LEU A 183 17.64 11.21 -25.27
CA LEU A 183 18.96 10.69 -25.64
C LEU A 183 18.91 9.19 -25.93
N ARG A 184 18.20 8.40 -25.12
CA ARG A 184 17.99 6.97 -25.36
C ARG A 184 17.23 6.73 -26.66
N ASP A 185 16.16 7.48 -26.91
CA ASP A 185 15.36 7.37 -28.12
C ASP A 185 16.21 7.72 -29.35
N ALA A 186 17.00 8.81 -29.29
CA ALA A 186 17.94 9.18 -30.34
C ALA A 186 19.01 8.09 -30.59
N GLN A 187 19.54 7.46 -29.54
CA GLN A 187 20.47 6.33 -29.66
C GLN A 187 19.79 5.11 -30.30
N HIS A 188 18.57 4.77 -29.87
CA HIS A 188 17.81 3.67 -30.44
C HIS A 188 17.49 3.89 -31.92
N GLU A 189 17.16 5.11 -32.31
CA GLU A 189 16.96 5.49 -33.71
C GLU A 189 18.27 5.41 -34.51
N ALA A 190 19.38 5.90 -33.96
CA ALA A 190 20.69 5.81 -34.60
C ALA A 190 21.14 4.34 -34.80
N ASP A 191 20.85 3.46 -33.83
CA ASP A 191 21.19 2.03 -33.89
C ASP A 191 20.17 1.19 -34.68
N ALA A 192 19.02 1.76 -35.06
CA ALA A 192 17.96 1.05 -35.81
C ALA A 192 18.46 0.33 -37.09
N PRO A 193 19.25 0.97 -37.98
CA PRO A 193 19.77 0.28 -39.17
C PRO A 193 20.70 -0.89 -38.82
N GLN A 194 21.55 -0.72 -37.80
CA GLN A 194 22.46 -1.79 -37.36
C GLN A 194 21.68 -2.95 -36.73
N ARG A 195 20.64 -2.66 -35.94
CA ARG A 195 19.72 -3.69 -35.39
C ARG A 195 18.98 -4.44 -36.49
N ALA A 196 18.51 -3.74 -37.53
CA ALA A 196 17.87 -4.36 -38.69
C ALA A 196 18.84 -5.28 -39.46
N ALA A 197 20.09 -4.84 -39.68
CA ALA A 197 21.12 -5.67 -40.31
C ALA A 197 21.46 -6.91 -39.48
N ASN A 198 21.58 -6.75 -38.16
CA ASN A 198 21.82 -7.87 -37.23
C ASN A 198 20.66 -8.87 -37.21
N ALA A 199 19.41 -8.40 -37.23
CA ALA A 199 18.22 -9.25 -37.31
C ALA A 199 18.23 -10.07 -38.61
N GLN A 200 18.46 -9.44 -39.75
CA GLN A 200 18.58 -10.13 -41.03
C GLN A 200 19.72 -11.17 -41.04
N ALA A 201 20.86 -10.85 -40.41
CA ALA A 201 21.96 -11.79 -40.30
C ALA A 201 21.62 -12.99 -39.39
N TYR A 202 20.84 -12.79 -38.34
CA TYR A 202 20.35 -13.84 -37.46
C TYR A 202 19.34 -14.75 -38.18
N ASP A 203 18.37 -14.17 -38.89
CA ASP A 203 17.35 -14.91 -39.64
C ASP A 203 17.99 -15.82 -40.70
N LYS A 204 19.03 -15.35 -41.39
CA LYS A 204 19.82 -16.17 -42.33
C LYS A 204 20.49 -17.35 -41.63
N LYS A 205 21.13 -17.13 -40.48
CA LYS A 205 21.76 -18.21 -39.71
C LYS A 205 20.74 -19.26 -39.24
N GLN A 206 19.55 -18.81 -38.87
CA GLN A 206 18.46 -19.69 -38.46
C GLN A 206 17.98 -20.55 -39.64
N ALA A 207 17.74 -19.93 -40.81
CA ALA A 207 17.37 -20.65 -42.02
C ALA A 207 18.43 -21.68 -42.45
N ASP A 208 19.71 -21.31 -42.37
CA ASP A 208 20.82 -22.22 -42.68
C ASP A 208 20.92 -23.38 -41.68
N PHE A 209 20.62 -23.13 -40.40
CA PHE A 209 20.57 -24.16 -39.39
C PHE A 209 19.40 -25.13 -39.64
N ASP A 210 18.20 -24.61 -39.89
CA ASP A 210 17.01 -25.40 -40.17
C ASP A 210 17.17 -26.24 -41.45
N ALA A 211 17.80 -25.67 -42.49
CA ALA A 211 18.14 -26.39 -43.71
C ALA A 211 19.12 -27.55 -43.45
N ARG A 212 20.14 -27.34 -42.61
CA ARG A 212 21.09 -28.39 -42.22
C ARG A 212 20.42 -29.51 -41.43
N VAL A 213 19.51 -29.16 -40.51
CA VAL A 213 18.75 -30.16 -39.74
C VAL A 213 17.85 -30.99 -40.66
N LYS A 214 17.12 -30.34 -41.58
CA LYS A 214 16.29 -31.06 -42.57
C LYS A 214 17.12 -31.97 -43.47
N ALA A 215 18.23 -31.48 -44.00
CA ALA A 215 19.13 -32.29 -44.81
C ALA A 215 19.68 -33.50 -44.03
N ALA A 216 20.05 -33.32 -42.76
CA ALA A 216 20.50 -34.42 -41.90
C ALA A 216 19.38 -35.44 -41.61
N GLN A 217 18.13 -34.98 -41.41
CA GLN A 217 16.97 -35.85 -41.23
C GLN A 217 16.66 -36.66 -42.49
N GLU A 218 16.69 -36.02 -43.67
CA GLU A 218 16.49 -36.69 -44.96
C GLU A 218 17.59 -37.72 -45.22
N GLN A 219 18.85 -37.36 -45.00
CA GLN A 219 19.97 -38.30 -45.09
C GLN A 219 19.81 -39.47 -44.10
N GLY A 220 19.43 -39.19 -42.86
CA GLY A 220 19.14 -40.20 -41.85
C GLY A 220 18.01 -41.15 -42.27
N ALA A 221 16.94 -40.61 -42.87
CA ALA A 221 15.81 -41.39 -43.38
C ALA A 221 16.21 -42.24 -44.59
N GLN A 222 16.99 -41.70 -45.53
CA GLN A 222 17.51 -42.45 -46.68
C GLN A 222 18.44 -43.57 -46.24
N GLN A 223 19.36 -43.30 -45.32
CA GLN A 223 20.23 -44.32 -44.74
C GLN A 223 19.43 -45.38 -43.96
N ALA A 224 18.36 -45.00 -43.25
CA ALA A 224 17.48 -45.96 -42.59
C ALA A 224 16.77 -46.87 -43.60
N LYS A 225 16.27 -46.33 -44.71
CA LYS A 225 15.68 -47.11 -45.81
C LYS A 225 16.71 -48.07 -46.43
N GLN A 226 17.91 -47.57 -46.75
CA GLN A 226 19.00 -48.41 -47.27
C GLN A 226 19.38 -49.52 -46.29
N ARG A 227 19.43 -49.25 -44.98
CA ARG A 227 19.66 -50.29 -43.96
C ARG A 227 18.56 -51.35 -43.98
N GLN A 228 17.29 -50.96 -44.07
CA GLN A 228 16.17 -51.90 -44.17
C GLN A 228 16.24 -52.76 -45.44
N GLU A 229 16.58 -52.16 -46.59
CA GLU A 229 16.75 -52.88 -47.86
C GLU A 229 17.94 -53.86 -47.81
N ASN A 230 19.06 -53.42 -47.24
CA ASN A 230 20.24 -54.28 -47.05
C ASN A 230 19.95 -55.46 -46.13
N VAL A 231 19.19 -55.25 -45.04
CA VAL A 231 18.75 -56.34 -44.14
C VAL A 231 17.85 -57.32 -44.90
N LYS A 232 16.84 -56.84 -45.63
CA LYS A 232 15.95 -57.70 -46.45
C LYS A 232 16.74 -58.51 -47.50
N ALA A 233 17.68 -57.86 -48.17
CA ALA A 233 18.54 -58.53 -49.16
C ALA A 233 19.46 -59.57 -48.50
N TYR A 234 19.96 -59.31 -47.30
CA TYR A 234 20.76 -60.27 -46.54
C TYR A 234 19.92 -61.48 -46.10
N GLU A 235 18.72 -61.27 -45.58
CA GLU A 235 17.78 -62.34 -45.23
C GLU A 235 17.36 -63.18 -46.43
N GLN A 236 17.12 -62.56 -47.60
CA GLN A 236 16.85 -63.27 -48.85
C GLN A 236 18.05 -64.16 -49.25
N LYS A 237 19.27 -63.61 -49.21
CA LYS A 237 20.49 -64.39 -49.48
C LYS A 237 20.66 -65.57 -48.54
N GLN A 238 20.30 -65.43 -47.27
CA GLN A 238 20.32 -66.53 -46.31
C GLN A 238 19.32 -67.63 -46.69
N ARG A 239 18.06 -67.28 -46.98
CA ARG A 239 17.04 -68.25 -47.43
C ARG A 239 17.42 -68.95 -48.73
N ASP A 240 17.96 -68.22 -49.69
CA ASP A 240 18.42 -68.79 -50.97
C ASP A 240 19.62 -69.73 -50.78
N ALA A 241 20.51 -69.41 -49.84
CA ALA A 241 21.63 -70.29 -49.50
C ALA A 241 21.15 -71.60 -48.84
N GLU A 242 20.18 -71.52 -47.92
CA GLU A 242 19.54 -72.70 -47.32
C GLU A 242 18.80 -73.55 -48.35
N GLN A 243 18.06 -72.94 -49.28
CA GLN A 243 17.38 -73.65 -50.37
C GLN A 243 18.39 -74.35 -51.28
N ARG A 244 19.46 -73.66 -51.70
CA ARG A 244 20.52 -74.28 -52.50
C ARG A 244 21.19 -75.44 -51.77
N GLN A 245 21.41 -75.34 -50.46
CA GLN A 245 21.94 -76.44 -49.66
C GLN A 245 20.99 -77.64 -49.68
N LYS A 246 19.70 -77.43 -49.43
CA LYS A 246 18.66 -78.48 -49.52
C LYS A 246 18.61 -79.13 -50.90
N ASP A 247 18.63 -78.33 -51.96
CA ASP A 247 18.64 -78.83 -53.35
C ASP A 247 19.89 -79.67 -53.66
N VAL A 248 21.06 -79.25 -53.16
CA VAL A 248 22.31 -80.00 -53.34
C VAL A 248 22.28 -81.31 -52.54
N ASP A 249 21.78 -81.27 -51.31
CA ASP A 249 21.62 -82.45 -50.47
C ASP A 249 20.61 -83.44 -51.05
N GLU A 250 19.48 -82.96 -51.60
CA GLU A 250 18.53 -83.77 -52.36
C GLU A 250 19.15 -84.37 -53.61
N ARG A 251 19.92 -83.59 -54.40
CA ARG A 251 20.65 -84.12 -55.56
C ARG A 251 21.65 -85.20 -55.14
N ARG A 252 22.32 -85.01 -54.01
CA ARG A 252 23.27 -85.98 -53.45
C ARG A 252 22.58 -87.24 -52.92
N ALA A 253 21.40 -87.11 -52.31
CA ALA A 253 20.58 -88.23 -51.87
C ALA A 253 20.05 -89.03 -53.06
N LYS A 254 19.48 -88.36 -54.08
CA LYS A 254 19.06 -89.00 -55.34
C LYS A 254 20.23 -89.69 -56.04
N ALA A 255 21.42 -89.09 -56.04
CA ALA A 255 22.64 -89.73 -56.57
C ALA A 255 23.06 -90.97 -55.73
N LYS A 256 22.92 -90.94 -54.40
CA LYS A 256 23.16 -92.10 -53.53
C LYS A 256 22.12 -93.22 -53.71
N GLU A 257 20.86 -92.89 -53.93
CA GLU A 257 19.81 -93.88 -54.26
C GLU A 257 20.06 -94.52 -55.62
N GLN A 258 20.51 -93.75 -56.61
CA GLN A 258 20.96 -94.28 -57.91
C GLN A 258 22.23 -95.14 -57.77
N GLN A 259 23.14 -94.84 -56.82
CA GLN A 259 24.29 -95.69 -56.50
C GLN A 259 23.93 -96.92 -55.65
N GLY A 260 22.89 -96.86 -54.82
CA GLY A 260 22.35 -97.99 -54.04
C GLY A 260 21.53 -98.96 -54.90
N GLN A 261 20.85 -98.47 -55.93
CA GLN A 261 20.26 -99.33 -56.98
C GLN A 261 21.32 -99.94 -57.91
N ALA A 262 22.56 -99.45 -57.89
CA ALA A 262 23.71 -100.05 -58.58
C ALA A 262 24.48 -101.08 -57.72
N SER A 263 24.17 -101.24 -56.42
CA SER A 263 24.85 -102.19 -55.51
C SER A 263 23.97 -103.33 -54.98
N ALA A 264 22.76 -103.52 -55.55
CA ALA A 264 22.12 -104.85 -55.49
C ALA A 264 22.95 -105.83 -56.35
N PRO A 265 23.39 -106.98 -55.81
CA PRO A 265 24.27 -107.90 -56.50
C PRO A 265 23.54 -108.43 -57.74
N ARG A 266 24.07 -108.16 -58.93
CA ARG A 266 23.64 -108.88 -60.13
C ARG A 266 24.29 -110.27 -60.10
N PRO A 267 23.51 -111.35 -59.96
CA PRO A 267 23.99 -112.71 -60.16
C PRO A 267 24.16 -112.95 -61.66
N PHE A 268 25.28 -113.57 -62.05
CA PHE A 268 25.54 -114.28 -63.31
C PHE A 268 25.02 -113.71 -64.65
N GLY A 269 25.93 -113.48 -65.60
CA GLY A 269 25.61 -113.56 -67.02
C GLY A 269 26.63 -112.92 -67.97
N PHE A 270 27.49 -113.78 -68.54
CA PHE A 270 28.26 -113.67 -69.80
C PHE A 270 29.24 -112.50 -70.03
#